data_AF-A0A6A6DRZ7-F1
#
_entry.id   AF-A0A6A6DRZ7-F1
#
_cell.length_a   1.000
_cell.length_b   1.000
_cell.length_c   1.000
_cell.angle_alpha   90.00
_cell.angle_beta   90.00
_cell.angle_gamma   90.00
#
_symmetry.space_group_name_H-M   'P 1'
#
loop_
_entity.id
_entity.type
_entity.pdbx_description
1 polymer ?
#
loop_
_entity_poly.entity_id
_entity_poly.type
_entity_poly.pdbx_seq_one_letter_code
_entity_poly.pdbx_strand_id
1 'polypeptide(L)'
;SPCSRCHDNDRRCLVNLVSGRCSECIDRNVKCDLVVTQPEWNRLDRDKERLQQRLRAAEEDTLAVKSQELHLHSQEKEMFQRELALIDEVHMIEEEER
;
A
#
# COMPACT_ATOMS: atom_id res chain seq x y z
N SER A 1 -12.11 -20.81 19.14
CA SER A 1 -11.63 -21.43 17.88
C SER A 1 -10.42 -22.31 18.18
N PRO A 2 -10.21 -23.43 17.45
CA PRO A 2 -9.00 -24.22 17.57
C PRO A 2 -7.76 -23.43 17.11
N CYS A 3 -6.57 -23.81 17.56
CA CYS A 3 -5.31 -23.32 16.99
C CYS A 3 -5.14 -23.84 15.55
N SER A 4 -4.34 -23.18 14.70
CA SER A 4 -4.22 -23.55 13.28
C SER A 4 -3.79 -25.01 13.11
N ARG A 5 -2.86 -25.49 13.94
CA ARG A 5 -2.43 -26.90 13.86
C ARG A 5 -3.56 -27.88 14.18
N CYS A 6 -4.35 -27.62 15.20
CA CYS A 6 -5.48 -28.50 15.53
C CYS A 6 -6.55 -28.44 14.44
N HIS A 7 -6.80 -27.26 13.88
CA HIS A 7 -7.71 -27.06 12.75
C HIS A 7 -7.25 -27.86 11.51
N ASP A 8 -6.00 -27.69 11.08
CA ASP A 8 -5.46 -28.30 9.86
C ASP A 8 -5.35 -29.82 9.93
N ASN A 9 -5.35 -30.38 11.14
CA ASN A 9 -5.25 -31.83 11.38
C ASN A 9 -6.57 -32.46 11.85
N ASP A 10 -7.67 -31.69 11.84
CA ASP A 10 -8.99 -32.10 12.34
C ASP A 10 -8.95 -32.72 13.75
N ARG A 11 -8.17 -32.09 14.64
CA ARG A 11 -7.99 -32.53 16.03
C ARG A 11 -8.71 -31.62 17.00
N ARG A 12 -9.18 -32.20 18.11
CA ARG A 12 -9.71 -31.43 19.24
C ARG A 12 -8.62 -30.58 19.88
N CYS A 13 -8.82 -29.26 19.88
CA CYS A 13 -7.91 -28.31 20.49
C CYS A 13 -8.23 -28.13 21.99
N LEU A 14 -7.68 -29.00 22.83
CA LEU A 14 -7.86 -28.93 24.28
C LEU A 14 -6.86 -27.96 24.90
N VAL A 15 -7.35 -26.87 25.50
CA VAL A 15 -6.52 -25.77 26.00
C VAL A 15 -6.08 -26.04 27.43
N ASN A 16 -4.78 -25.94 27.69
CA ASN A 16 -4.26 -25.88 29.06
C ASN A 16 -4.26 -24.41 29.52
N LEU A 17 -5.10 -24.10 30.52
CA LEU A 17 -5.31 -22.72 31.00
C LEU A 17 -4.06 -22.10 31.65
N VAL A 18 -3.14 -22.90 32.18
CA VAL A 18 -1.92 -22.40 32.83
C VAL A 18 -0.90 -21.95 31.79
N SER A 19 -0.72 -22.74 30.73
CA SER A 19 0.25 -22.43 29.66
C SER A 19 -0.32 -21.54 28.56
N GLY A 20 -1.65 -21.45 28.44
CA GLY A 20 -2.35 -20.83 27.31
C GLY A 20 -2.22 -21.59 25.99
N ARG A 21 -1.52 -22.74 25.96
CA ARG A 21 -1.31 -23.57 24.77
C ARG A 21 -2.24 -24.79 24.81
N CYS A 22 -2.56 -25.34 23.65
CA CYS A 22 -3.28 -26.61 23.58
C CYS A 22 -2.36 -27.81 23.84
N SER A 23 -2.93 -28.91 24.36
CA SER A 23 -2.17 -30.13 24.72
C SER A 23 -1.34 -30.67 23.54
N GLU A 24 -1.92 -30.75 22.35
CA GLU A 24 -1.21 -31.20 21.13
C GLU A 24 0.05 -30.36 20.82
N CYS A 25 -0.02 -29.04 21.03
CA CYS A 25 1.13 -28.17 20.83
C CYS A 25 2.15 -28.25 21.97
N ILE A 26 1.69 -28.51 23.20
CA ILE A 26 2.56 -28.72 24.37
C ILE A 26 3.34 -30.02 24.21
N ASP A 27 2.65 -31.13 23.92
CA ASP A 27 3.22 -32.47 23.81
C ASP A 27 4.30 -32.55 22.71
N ARG A 28 4.08 -31.83 21.60
CA ARG A 28 5.02 -31.76 20.48
C ARG A 28 6.07 -30.65 20.64
N ASN A 29 5.98 -29.87 21.72
CA ASN A 29 6.78 -28.68 21.97
C ASN A 29 6.86 -27.72 20.77
N VAL A 30 5.71 -27.47 20.11
CA VAL A 30 5.60 -26.56 18.96
C VAL A 30 4.78 -25.32 19.31
N LYS A 31 4.97 -24.24 18.56
CA LYS A 31 4.17 -23.01 18.73
C LYS A 31 2.67 -23.33 18.67
N CYS A 32 1.92 -22.76 19.61
CA CYS A 32 0.46 -22.76 19.61
C CYS A 32 0.02 -21.32 19.36
N ASP A 33 -0.69 -21.07 18.27
CA ASP A 33 -1.22 -19.76 17.90
C ASP A 33 -2.63 -19.51 18.45
N LEU A 34 -3.04 -20.29 19.46
CA LEU A 34 -4.32 -20.13 20.12
C LEU A 34 -4.44 -18.79 20.86
N VAL A 35 -3.34 -18.33 21.44
CA VAL A 35 -3.25 -17.07 22.18
C VAL A 35 -2.09 -16.28 21.62
N VAL A 36 -2.35 -15.04 21.22
CA VAL A 36 -1.31 -14.08 20.86
C VAL A 36 -0.73 -13.53 22.15
N THR A 37 0.58 -13.71 22.32
CA THR A 37 1.29 -13.28 23.53
C THR A 37 1.49 -11.75 23.53
N GLN A 38 1.71 -11.15 24.70
CA GLN A 38 1.97 -9.70 24.79
C GLN A 38 3.17 -9.24 23.92
N PRO A 39 4.30 -9.97 23.86
CA PRO A 39 5.39 -9.61 22.95
C PRO A 39 5.00 -9.66 21.47
N GLU A 40 4.13 -10.59 21.07
CA GLU A 40 3.61 -10.66 19.70
C GLU A 40 2.68 -9.48 19.40
N TRP A 41 1.81 -9.09 20.35
CA TRP A 41 1.01 -7.87 20.23
C TRP A 41 1.87 -6.63 20.06
N ASN A 42 2.90 -6.46 20.91
CA ASN A 42 3.80 -5.31 20.83
C ASN A 42 4.55 -5.27 19.49
N ARG A 43 4.90 -6.43 18.93
CA ARG A 43 5.51 -6.52 17.60
C ARG A 43 4.52 -6.11 16.51
N LEU A 44 3.30 -6.63 16.55
CA LEU A 44 2.25 -6.29 15.58
C LEU A 44 1.94 -4.79 15.59
N ASP A 45 1.92 -4.18 16.77
CA ASP A 45 1.66 -2.75 16.91
C ASP A 45 2.76 -1.90 16.27
N ARG A 46 4.04 -2.22 16.54
CA ARG A 46 5.18 -1.56 15.88
C ARG A 46 5.20 -1.76 14.38
N ASP A 47 4.85 -2.96 13.91
CA ASP A 47 4.81 -3.26 12.48
C ASP A 47 3.68 -2.48 11.80
N LYS A 48 2.52 -2.36 12.46
CA LYS A 48 1.40 -1.51 12.02
C LYS A 48 1.80 -0.04 11.93
N GLU A 49 2.43 0.52 12.97
CA GLU A 49 2.91 1.91 12.97
C GLU A 49 3.89 2.17 11.82
N ARG A 50 4.83 1.24 11.60
CA ARG A 50 5.80 1.33 10.49
C ARG A 50 5.11 1.30 9.14
N LEU A 51 4.13 0.42 8.95
CA LEU A 51 3.37 0.34 7.71
C LEU A 51 2.57 1.63 7.47
N GLN A 52 1.97 2.21 8.51
CA GLN A 52 1.27 3.49 8.42
C GLN A 52 2.20 4.65 8.06
N GLN A 53 3.42 4.68 8.60
CA GLN A 53 4.43 5.67 8.21
C GLN A 53 4.83 5.52 6.74
N ARG A 54 5.08 4.29 6.30
CA ARG A 54 5.43 4.00 4.89
C ARG A 54 4.28 4.37 3.93
N LEU A 55 3.04 4.11 4.33
CA LEU A 55 1.87 4.49 3.54
C LEU A 55 1.80 6.00 3.35
N ARG A 56 1.93 6.78 4.44
CA ARG A 56 1.94 8.24 4.37
C ARG A 56 3.03 8.79 3.46
N ALA A 57 4.26 8.28 3.58
CA ALA A 57 5.36 8.69 2.71
C ALA A 57 5.06 8.39 1.23
N ALA A 58 4.55 7.19 0.93
CA ALA A 58 4.19 6.82 -0.44
C ALA A 58 3.03 7.66 -1.01
N GLU A 59 2.06 8.06 -0.16
CA GLU A 59 0.98 8.96 -0.54
C GLU A 59 1.50 10.37 -0.87
N GLU A 60 2.42 10.90 -0.07
CA GLU A 60 3.11 12.18 -0.33
C GLU A 60 3.88 12.15 -1.65
N ASP A 61 4.65 11.09 -1.89
CA ASP A 61 5.38 10.88 -3.15
C ASP A 61 4.42 10.82 -4.35
N THR A 62 3.30 10.11 -4.20
CA THR A 62 2.27 10.00 -5.25
C THR A 62 1.65 11.35 -5.58
N LEU A 63 1.36 12.17 -4.55
CA LEU A 63 0.85 13.53 -4.73
C LEU A 63 1.86 14.43 -5.45
N ALA A 64 3.14 14.33 -5.09
CA ALA A 64 4.21 15.10 -5.73
C ALA A 64 4.34 14.75 -7.23
N VAL A 65 4.35 13.45 -7.56
CA VAL A 65 4.40 12.97 -8.95
C VAL A 65 3.17 13.45 -9.73
N LYS A 66 1.97 13.34 -9.15
CA LYS A 66 0.73 13.81 -9.79
C LYS A 66 0.74 15.32 -10.03
N SER A 67 1.27 16.10 -9.10
CA SER A 67 1.43 17.55 -9.29
C SER A 67 2.39 17.87 -10.43
N GLN A 68 3.48 17.11 -10.56
CA GLN A 68 4.44 17.27 -11.64
C GLN A 68 3.83 16.91 -13.00
N GLU A 69 3.08 15.81 -13.07
CA GLU A 69 2.35 15.39 -14.27
C GLU A 69 1.37 16.48 -14.74
N LEU A 70 0.56 17.04 -13.83
CA LEU A 70 -0.36 18.13 -14.14
C LEU A 70 0.37 19.38 -14.66
N HIS A 71 1.53 19.70 -14.08
CA HIS A 71 2.33 20.83 -14.54
C HIS A 71 2.85 20.61 -15.96
N LEU A 72 3.38 19.42 -16.25
CA LEU A 72 3.86 19.06 -17.59
C LEU A 72 2.72 19.09 -18.62
N HIS A 73 1.55 18.55 -18.27
CA HIS A 73 0.38 18.59 -19.14
C HIS A 73 -0.08 20.02 -19.42
N SER A 74 -0.04 20.92 -18.42
CA SER A 74 -0.34 22.34 -18.63
C SER A 74 0.66 22.99 -19.58
N GLN A 75 1.96 22.70 -19.39
CA GLN A 75 3.01 23.23 -20.24
C GLN A 75 2.89 22.73 -21.68
N GLU A 76 2.60 21.45 -21.89
CA GLU A 76 2.36 20.85 -23.20
C GLU A 76 1.20 21.56 -23.91
N LYS A 77 0.08 21.77 -23.21
CA LYS A 77 -1.07 22.49 -23.74
C LYS A 77 -0.73 23.92 -24.14
N GLU A 78 0.03 24.64 -23.32
CA GLU A 78 0.48 26.01 -23.66
C GLU A 78 1.37 26.03 -24.90
N MET A 79 2.31 25.09 -25.02
CA MET A 79 3.18 25.00 -26.19
C MET A 79 2.36 24.70 -27.45
N PHE A 80 1.43 23.76 -27.38
CA PHE A 80 0.54 23.42 -28.49
C PHE A 80 -0.32 24.62 -28.92
N GLN A 81 -0.88 25.37 -27.97
CA GLN A 81 -1.65 26.58 -28.28
C GLN A 81 -0.80 27.67 -28.97
N ARG A 82 0.46 27.84 -28.55
CA ARG A 82 1.38 28.77 -29.22
C ARG A 82 1.70 28.33 -30.64
N GLU A 83 1.92 27.03 -30.85
CA GLU A 83 2.21 26.48 -32.18
C GLU A 83 1.03 26.68 -33.14
N LEU A 84 -0.21 26.44 -32.68
CA LEU A 84 -1.41 26.73 -33.47
C LEU A 84 -1.52 28.22 -33.85
N ALA A 85 -1.26 29.13 -32.91
CA ALA A 85 -1.31 30.56 -33.19
C ALA A 85 -0.29 30.99 -34.24
N LEU A 86 0.92 30.39 -34.23
CA LEU A 86 1.94 30.65 -35.24
C LEU A 86 1.52 30.13 -36.63
N ILE A 87 0.88 28.96 -36.69
CA ILE A 87 0.35 28.41 -37.94
C ILE A 87 -0.73 29.35 -38.52
N ASP A 88 -1.66 29.80 -37.68
CA ASP A 88 -2.69 30.75 -38.09
C ASP A 88 -2.09 32.06 -38.60
N GLU A 89 -1.07 32.60 -37.93
CA GLU A 89 -0.36 33.81 -38.36
C GLU A 89 0.33 33.64 -39.72
N VAL A 90 1.00 32.50 -39.96
CA VAL A 90 1.62 32.20 -41.25
C VAL A 90 0.57 32.10 -42.36
N HIS A 91 -0.54 31.41 -42.12
CA HIS A 91 -1.62 31.31 -43.11
C HIS A 91 -2.19 32.69 -43.47
N MET A 92 -2.38 33.58 -42.50
CA MET A 92 -2.87 34.93 -42.75
C MET A 92 -1.91 35.73 -43.65
N ILE A 93 -0.60 35.63 -43.42
CA ILE A 93 0.43 36.29 -44.25
C ILE A 93 0.39 35.72 -45.68
N GLU A 94 0.32 34.39 -45.83
CA GLU A 94 0.26 33.74 -47.14
C GLU A 94 -0.99 34.12 -47.94
N GLU A 95 -2.13 34.36 -47.27
CA GLU A 95 -3.36 34.85 -47.90
C GLU A 95 -3.26 36.33 -48.31
N GLU A 96 -2.57 37.17 -47.53
CA GLU A 96 -2.35 38.58 -47.88
C GLU A 96 -1.35 38.77 -49.04
N GLU A 97 -0.41 37.84 -49.23
CA GLU A 97 0.56 37.87 -50.32
C GLU A 97 0.02 37.35 -51.67
N ARG A 98 -1.22 36.81 -51.72
CA ARG A 98 -1.88 36.31 -52.95
C ARG A 98 -2.76 37.36 -53.64
#